data_AF-A0A8X7S2Z5-F1
#
_entry.id   AF-A0A8X7S2Z5-F1
#
_cell.length_a   1.000
_cell.length_b   1.000
_cell.length_c   1.000
_cell.angle_alpha   90.00
_cell.angle_beta   90.00
_cell.angle_gamma   90.00
#
_symmetry.space_group_name_H-M   'P 1'
#
loop_
_entity.id
_entity.type
_entity.pdbx_description
1 polymer ?
#
loop_
_entity_poly.entity_id
_entity_poly.type
_entity_poly.pdbx_seq_one_letter_code
_entity_poly.pdbx_strand_id
1 'polypeptide(L)'
;MIDKSSRCFGRIRDYLARRDVFEKAKNLYGQASGIRKCLELIRDGGTDASQEMIDIFINQEKQHEAEVTKLGEDDLTLSRLILP
;
A
#
# COMPACT_ATOMS: atom_id res chain seq x y z
N MET A 1 -25.67 26.78 -9.40
CA MET A 1 -25.33 25.39 -9.79
C MET A 1 -23.84 25.06 -9.70
N ILE A 2 -22.93 26.03 -9.88
CA ILE A 2 -21.47 25.82 -9.78
C ILE A 2 -20.99 25.36 -8.38
N ASP A 3 -21.56 25.87 -7.29
CA ASP A 3 -21.08 25.52 -5.93
C ASP A 3 -21.21 24.01 -5.58
N LYS A 4 -22.32 23.38 -5.98
CA LYS A 4 -22.56 21.96 -5.71
C LYS A 4 -21.66 21.05 -6.55
N SER A 5 -21.44 21.38 -7.83
CA SER A 5 -20.55 20.61 -8.70
C SER A 5 -19.09 20.73 -8.24
N SER A 6 -18.62 21.93 -7.88
CA SER A 6 -17.27 22.14 -7.34
C SER A 6 -17.01 21.33 -6.07
N ARG A 7 -17.98 21.28 -5.14
CA ARG A 7 -17.87 20.43 -3.92
C ARG A 7 -17.79 18.94 -4.26
N CYS A 8 -18.59 18.47 -5.22
CA CYS A 8 -18.58 17.08 -5.66
C CYS A 8 -17.22 16.70 -6.27
N PHE A 9 -16.71 17.52 -7.19
CA PHE A 9 -15.39 17.30 -7.80
C PHE A 9 -14.25 17.37 -6.78
N GLY A 10 -14.35 18.24 -5.76
CA GLY A 10 -13.40 18.26 -4.64
C GLY A 10 -13.35 16.92 -3.90
N ARG A 11 -14.52 16.39 -3.50
CA ARG A 11 -14.61 15.08 -2.84
C ARG A 11 -14.05 13.94 -3.68
N ILE A 12 -14.34 13.93 -4.99
CA ILE A 12 -13.80 12.91 -5.91
C ILE A 12 -12.28 13.00 -5.99
N ARG A 13 -11.72 14.22 -6.09
CA ARG A 13 -10.28 14.42 -6.15
C ARG A 13 -9.59 13.93 -4.87
N ASP A 14 -10.15 14.27 -3.71
CA ASP A 14 -9.60 13.85 -2.42
C ASP A 14 -9.66 12.33 -2.25
N TYR A 15 -10.73 11.69 -2.72
CA TYR A 15 -10.86 10.23 -2.75
C TYR A 15 -9.80 9.60 -3.66
N LEU A 16 -9.64 10.09 -4.89
CA LEU A 16 -8.64 9.56 -5.82
C LEU A 16 -7.20 9.73 -5.30
N ALA A 17 -6.90 10.86 -4.66
CA ALA A 17 -5.58 11.09 -4.06
C ALA A 17 -5.29 10.11 -2.93
N ARG A 18 -6.26 9.85 -2.04
CA ARG A 18 -6.13 8.83 -0.98
C ARG A 18 -5.97 7.43 -1.56
N ARG A 19 -6.74 7.10 -2.59
CA ARG A 19 -6.64 5.81 -3.28
C ARG A 19 -5.27 5.61 -3.93
N ASP A 20 -4.68 6.65 -4.54
CA ASP A 20 -3.31 6.57 -5.10
C ASP A 20 -2.29 6.21 -4.02
N VAL A 21 -2.40 6.83 -2.84
CA VAL A 21 -1.51 6.54 -1.70
C VAL A 21 -1.71 5.10 -1.21
N PHE A 22 -2.95 4.63 -1.08
CA PHE A 22 -3.25 3.26 -0.70
C PHE A 22 -2.71 2.23 -1.70
N GLU A 23 -2.92 2.43 -2.99
CA GLU A 23 -2.42 1.52 -4.03
C GLU A 23 -0.88 1.52 -4.08
N LYS A 24 -0.23 2.66 -3.84
CA LYS A 24 1.24 2.71 -3.67
C LYS A 24 1.71 1.88 -2.48
N ALA A 25 1.08 2.02 -1.31
CA ALA A 25 1.44 1.23 -0.13
C ALA A 25 1.29 -0.28 -0.40
N LYS A 26 0.20 -0.69 -1.06
CA LYS A 26 -0.01 -2.09 -1.48
C LYS A 26 1.05 -2.59 -2.46
N ASN A 27 1.43 -1.75 -3.43
CA ASN A 27 2.46 -2.10 -4.39
C ASN A 27 3.84 -2.27 -3.72
N LEU A 28 4.18 -1.40 -2.75
CA LEU A 28 5.42 -1.52 -1.97
C LEU A 28 5.43 -2.78 -1.11
N TYR A 29 4.32 -3.08 -0.43
CA TYR A 29 4.14 -4.33 0.31
C TYR A 29 4.33 -5.54 -0.60
N GLY A 30 3.67 -5.57 -1.76
CA GLY A 30 3.78 -6.67 -2.72
C GLY A 30 5.21 -6.86 -3.25
N GLN A 31 5.93 -5.76 -3.54
CA GLN A 31 7.33 -5.81 -3.93
C GLN A 31 8.22 -6.35 -2.82
N ALA A 32 8.10 -5.86 -1.59
CA ALA A 32 8.89 -6.33 -0.46
C ALA A 32 8.66 -7.82 -0.18
N SER A 33 7.39 -8.26 -0.18
CA SER A 33 7.02 -9.66 -0.01
C SER A 33 7.56 -10.55 -1.14
N GLY A 34 7.45 -10.09 -2.39
CA GLY A 34 7.94 -10.79 -3.57
C GLY A 34 9.46 -10.96 -3.54
N ILE A 35 10.20 -9.88 -3.27
CA ILE A 35 11.66 -9.92 -3.21
C ILE A 35 12.12 -10.80 -2.03
N ARG A 36 11.49 -10.69 -0.86
CA ARG A 36 11.80 -11.56 0.29
C ARG A 36 11.69 -13.04 -0.10
N LYS A 37 10.57 -13.44 -0.71
CA LYS A 37 10.35 -14.83 -1.14
C LYS A 37 11.38 -15.28 -2.16
N CYS A 38 11.76 -14.43 -3.11
CA CYS A 38 12.83 -14.75 -4.06
C CYS A 38 14.17 -14.98 -3.35
N LEU A 39 14.53 -14.13 -2.38
CA LEU A 39 15.77 -14.29 -1.61
C LEU A 39 15.76 -15.54 -0.74
N GLU A 40 14.63 -15.87 -0.11
CA GLU A 40 14.45 -17.12 0.64
C GLU A 40 14.65 -18.33 -0.26
N LEU A 41 14.08 -18.34 -1.47
CA LEU A 41 14.28 -19.42 -2.44
C LEU A 41 15.74 -19.55 -2.88
N ILE A 42 16.45 -18.44 -3.09
CA ILE A 42 17.88 -18.45 -3.45
C ILE A 42 18.73 -19.03 -2.32
N ARG A 43 18.45 -18.61 -1.07
CA ARG A 43 19.10 -19.14 0.13
C ARG A 43 18.88 -20.64 0.27
N ASP A 44 17.63 -21.07 0.18
CA ASP A 44 17.24 -22.48 0.33
C ASP A 44 17.79 -23.34 -0.82
N GLY A 45 18.06 -22.73 -1.98
CA GLY A 45 18.77 -23.32 -3.12
C GLY A 45 20.28 -23.45 -2.94
N GLY A 46 20.83 -23.12 -1.76
CA GLY A 46 22.25 -23.28 -1.44
C GLY A 46 23.16 -22.18 -1.99
N THR A 47 22.58 -21.09 -2.51
CA THR A 47 23.34 -19.88 -2.84
C THR A 47 23.45 -19.01 -1.60
N ASP A 48 24.60 -18.39 -1.37
CA ASP A 48 24.86 -17.53 -0.22
C ASP A 48 24.12 -16.18 -0.37
N ALA A 49 22.79 -16.22 -0.31
CA ALA A 49 21.98 -15.03 -0.18
C ALA A 49 22.19 -14.46 1.22
N SER A 50 22.56 -13.17 1.28
CA SER A 50 22.78 -12.52 2.57
C SER A 50 21.49 -12.51 3.38
N GLN A 51 21.49 -13.21 4.53
CA GLN A 51 20.38 -13.20 5.48
C GLN A 51 20.04 -11.76 5.94
N GLU A 52 21.03 -10.88 5.99
CA GLU A 52 20.84 -9.44 6.24
C GLU A 52 19.86 -8.81 5.23
N MET A 53 19.98 -9.18 3.95
CA MET A 53 19.09 -8.68 2.91
C MET A 53 17.66 -9.21 3.09
N ILE A 54 17.50 -10.48 3.47
CA ILE A 54 16.20 -11.07 3.80
C ILE A 54 15.56 -10.31 4.97
N ASP A 55 16.33 -10.03 6.02
CA ASP A 55 15.85 -9.35 7.22
C ASP A 55 15.40 -7.90 6.92
N ILE A 56 16.10 -7.20 6.02
CA ILE A 56 15.68 -5.88 5.52
C ILE A 56 14.30 -5.97 4.89
N PHE A 57 14.07 -6.94 4.00
CA PHE A 57 12.77 -7.09 3.32
C PHE A 57 11.67 -7.60 4.25
N ILE A 58 11.97 -8.40 5.28
CA ILE A 58 11.02 -8.73 6.36
C ILE A 58 10.55 -7.46 7.06
N ASN A 59 11.48 -6.57 7.41
CA ASN A 59 11.13 -5.32 8.09
C ASN A 59 10.33 -4.38 7.17
N GLN A 60 10.72 -4.26 5.90
CA GLN A 60 9.98 -3.46 4.91
C GLN A 60 8.57 -4.01 4.67
N GLU A 61 8.41 -5.34 4.53
CA GLU A 61 7.12 -5.98 4.36
C GLU A 61 6.19 -5.64 5.54
N LYS A 62 6.66 -5.76 6.78
CA LYS A 62 5.88 -5.40 7.98
C LYS A 62 5.52 -3.91 8.04
N GLN A 63 6.45 -3.03 7.66
CA GLN A 63 6.21 -1.59 7.64
C GLN A 63 5.11 -1.23 6.63
N HIS A 64 5.19 -1.77 5.41
CA HIS A 64 4.19 -1.52 4.38
C HIS A 64 2.86 -2.22 4.66
N GLU A 65 2.86 -3.39 5.30
CA GLU A 65 1.64 -4.04 5.77
C GLU A 65 0.88 -3.15 6.76
N ALA A 66 1.58 -2.60 7.77
CA ALA A 66 0.97 -1.69 8.73
C ALA A 66 0.43 -0.41 8.07
N GLU A 67 1.15 0.12 7.08
CA GLU A 67 0.70 1.27 6.29
C GLU A 67 -0.56 0.96 5.47
N VAL A 68 -0.62 -0.21 4.83
CA VAL A 68 -1.80 -0.68 4.09
C VAL A 68 -2.99 -0.86 5.03
N THR A 69 -2.81 -1.47 6.20
CA THR A 69 -3.89 -1.64 7.19
C THR A 69 -4.44 -0.29 7.63
N LYS A 70 -3.55 0.64 8.02
CA LYS A 70 -3.94 1.98 8.45
C LYS A 70 -4.72 2.73 7.37
N LEU A 71 -4.20 2.74 6.14
CA LEU A 71 -4.84 3.44 5.02
C LEU A 71 -6.17 2.77 4.61
N GLY A 72 -6.29 1.46 4.78
CA GLY A 72 -7.54 0.72 4.55
C GLY A 72 -8.64 1.07 5.57
N GLU A 73 -8.29 1.25 6.84
CA GLU A 73 -9.21 1.75 7.88
C GLU A 73 -9.65 3.19 7.62
N ASP A 74 -8.71 4.05 7.21
CA ASP A 74 -8.98 5.43 6.82
C ASP A 74 -9.92 5.50 5.59
N ASP A 75 -9.76 4.59 4.62
CA ASP A 75 -10.67 4.50 3.48
C ASP A 75 -12.05 3.99 3.93
N LEU A 76 -12.15 2.90 4.71
CA LEU A 76 -13.42 2.33 5.18
C LEU A 76 -14.26 3.31 6.04
N THR A 77 -13.61 4.15 6.84
CA THR A 77 -14.29 5.15 7.68
C THR A 77 -14.79 6.36 6.88
N LEU A 78 -14.23 6.63 5.69
CA LEU A 78 -14.55 7.79 4.86
C LEU A 78 -15.27 7.41 3.54
N SER A 79 -15.25 6.13 3.16
CA SER A 79 -15.83 5.56 1.93
C SER A 79 -17.33 5.32 2.04
N ARG A 80 -18.03 6.40 2.36
CA ARG A 80 -19.32 6.64 1.74
C ARG A 80 -19.14 7.87 0.87
N LEU A 81 -18.61 7.67 -0.33
CA LEU A 81 -18.77 8.61 -1.45
C LEU A 81 -20.27 8.65 -1.77
N ILE A 82 -21.05 9.30 -0.91
CA ILE A 82 -22.46 9.59 -1.14
C ILE A 82 -22.46 10.72 -2.15
N LEU A 83 -22.54 10.33 -3.42
CA LEU A 83 -22.90 11.23 -4.50
C LEU A 83 -24.36 11.64 -4.25
N PRO A 84 -24.66 12.95 -4.15
CA PRO A 84 -26.03 13.44 -4.00
C PRO A 84 -26.88 13.20 -5.24
#